data_AF-A0A7Y5CS67-F1
#
_entry.id   AF-A0A7Y5CS67-F1
#
_cell.length_a   1.000
_cell.length_b   1.000
_cell.length_c   1.000
_cell.angle_alpha   90.00
_cell.angle_beta   90.00
_cell.angle_gamma   90.00
#
_symmetry.space_group_name_H-M   'P 1'
#
loop_
_entity.id
_entity.type
_entity.pdbx_description
1 polymer ?
#
loop_
_entity_poly.entity_id
_entity_poly.type
_entity_poly.pdbx_seq_one_letter_code
_entity_poly.pdbx_strand_id
1 'polypeptide(L)'
;MPPPSLKPFCKRCNADNQLPAVETIAVRVGALSGVVPEALEFSFSAIINGTPLAGTRLAIEQVPLQGKCRNCGLDFSVVEFIFACPHCRSGQIEITKGEELEIAYLEVSS
;
A
#
# COMPACT_ATOMS: atom_id res chain seq x y z
N MET A 1 -16.96 9.06 15.68
CA MET A 1 -15.57 8.85 16.16
C MET A 1 -14.71 9.88 15.43
N PRO A 2 -14.17 10.90 16.12
CA PRO A 2 -13.34 11.91 15.47
C PRO A 2 -12.00 11.31 15.01
N PRO A 3 -11.44 11.75 13.87
CA PRO A 3 -10.15 11.25 13.39
C PRO A 3 -9.03 11.61 14.38
N PRO A 4 -8.01 10.75 14.55
CA PRO A 4 -6.86 11.07 15.38
C PRO A 4 -6.17 12.29 14.80
N SER A 5 -6.16 13.38 15.56
CA SER A 5 -5.50 14.63 15.22
C SER A 5 -3.99 14.39 15.04
N LEU A 6 -3.58 14.19 13.79
CA LEU A 6 -2.18 14.22 13.37
C LEU A 6 -1.63 15.61 13.68
N LYS A 7 -0.83 15.70 14.74
CA LYS A 7 -0.08 16.90 15.06
C LYS A 7 0.91 17.17 13.93
N PRO A 8 1.10 18.44 13.52
CA PRO A 8 2.03 18.77 12.46
C PRO A 8 3.44 18.32 12.86
N PHE A 9 4.02 17.44 12.05
CA PHE A 9 5.41 17.05 12.13
C PHE A 9 6.30 18.17 11.57
N CYS A 10 6.20 19.37 12.15
CA CYS A 10 7.20 20.42 11.97
C CYS A 10 7.04 21.50 13.06
N LYS A 11 7.63 21.29 14.24
CA LYS A 11 7.79 22.35 15.27
C LYS A 11 9.04 23.21 15.06
N ARG A 12 9.67 23.15 13.87
CA ARG A 12 10.89 23.92 13.59
C ARG A 12 11.15 24.12 12.09
N CYS A 13 10.39 24.98 11.42
CA CYS A 13 10.82 25.55 10.13
C CYS A 13 10.82 27.08 10.23
N ASN A 14 12.04 27.65 10.18
CA ASN A 14 12.28 29.04 9.86
C ASN A 14 11.79 29.31 8.43
N ALA A 15 11.44 30.58 8.17
CA ALA A 15 11.07 31.10 6.86
C ALA A 15 12.10 30.67 5.80
N ASP A 16 11.61 30.28 4.60
CA ASP A 16 12.37 29.98 3.38
C ASP A 16 12.71 28.51 3.06
N ASN A 17 11.87 27.55 3.49
CA ASN A 17 11.85 26.23 2.84
C ASN A 17 10.40 25.75 2.67
N GLN A 18 9.75 26.16 1.57
CA GLN A 18 8.47 25.61 1.17
C GLN A 18 8.69 24.15 0.77
N LEU A 19 8.24 23.22 1.62
CA LEU A 19 8.18 21.82 1.20
C LEU A 19 7.24 21.74 -0.01
N PRO A 20 7.64 21.06 -1.09
CA PRO A 20 6.82 20.96 -2.29
C PRO A 20 5.50 20.25 -1.94
N ALA A 21 4.41 20.70 -2.56
CA ALA A 21 3.09 20.12 -2.33
C ALA A 21 3.05 18.68 -2.83
N VAL A 22 2.41 17.78 -2.07
CA VAL A 22 2.28 16.37 -2.46
C VAL A 22 1.08 16.24 -3.40
N GLU A 23 1.34 15.83 -4.63
CA GLU A 23 0.32 15.66 -5.67
C GLU A 23 -0.30 14.26 -5.61
N THR A 24 0.53 13.22 -5.46
CA THR A 24 0.10 11.82 -5.40
C THR A 24 0.78 11.08 -4.27
N ILE A 25 0.03 10.24 -3.56
CA ILE A 25 0.54 9.20 -2.67
C ILE A 25 0.19 7.86 -3.31
N ALA A 26 1.20 7.08 -3.68
CA ALA A 26 1.01 5.72 -4.18
C ALA A 26 1.19 4.71 -3.04
N VAL A 27 0.27 3.76 -2.91
CA VAL A 27 0.28 2.73 -1.88
C VAL A 27 0.20 1.35 -2.54
N ARG A 28 1.08 0.44 -2.14
CA ARG A 28 0.95 -0.98 -2.48
C ARG A 28 -0.01 -1.66 -1.54
N VAL A 29 -0.96 -2.39 -2.13
CA VAL A 29 -1.97 -3.16 -1.41
C VAL A 29 -1.92 -4.59 -1.92
N GLY A 30 -1.40 -5.48 -1.08
CA GLY A 30 -1.30 -6.91 -1.36
C GLY A 30 -2.63 -7.64 -1.21
N ALA A 31 -2.83 -8.69 -2.00
CA ALA A 31 -4.06 -9.49 -2.00
C ALA A 31 -4.41 -10.15 -0.63
N LEU A 32 -3.45 -10.31 0.28
CA LEU A 32 -3.60 -10.80 1.65
C LEU A 32 -3.55 -9.69 2.71
N SER A 33 -3.41 -8.42 2.33
CA SER A 33 -3.40 -7.30 3.28
C SER A 33 -4.71 -7.13 4.06
N GLY A 34 -5.81 -7.73 3.59
CA GLY A 34 -7.15 -7.57 4.15
C GLY A 34 -7.77 -6.20 3.89
N VAL A 35 -7.13 -5.37 3.06
CA VAL A 35 -7.63 -4.04 2.71
C VAL A 35 -8.53 -4.11 1.49
N VAL A 36 -9.70 -3.49 1.60
CA VAL A 36 -10.60 -3.24 0.47
C VAL A 36 -10.20 -1.90 -0.17
N PRO A 37 -9.74 -1.86 -1.44
CA PRO A 37 -9.25 -0.63 -2.08
C PRO A 37 -10.22 0.55 -2.02
N GLU A 38 -11.50 0.30 -2.26
CA GLU A 38 -12.55 1.32 -2.24
C GLU A 38 -12.75 1.91 -0.84
N ALA A 39 -12.61 1.08 0.20
CA ALA A 39 -12.67 1.54 1.59
C ALA A 39 -11.44 2.37 1.95
N LEU A 40 -10.27 2.03 1.41
CA LEU A 40 -9.05 2.81 1.57
C LEU A 40 -9.17 4.17 0.89
N GLU A 41 -9.65 4.23 -0.35
CA GLU A 41 -9.89 5.47 -1.10
C GLU A 41 -10.89 6.39 -0.39
N PHE A 42 -11.99 5.83 0.11
CA PHE A 42 -12.99 6.55 0.88
C PHE A 42 -12.38 7.14 2.16
N SER A 43 -11.68 6.30 2.92
CA SER A 43 -11.06 6.71 4.19
C SER A 43 -10.01 7.78 3.96
N PHE A 44 -9.16 7.61 2.93
CA PHE A 44 -8.14 8.58 2.54
C PHE A 44 -8.77 9.94 2.23
N SER A 45 -9.77 9.99 1.36
CA SER A 45 -10.46 11.22 0.97
C SER A 45 -11.07 11.95 2.17
N ALA A 46 -11.62 11.20 3.12
CA ALA A 46 -12.20 11.75 4.34
C ALA A 46 -11.15 12.34 5.29
N ILE A 47 -9.99 11.70 5.46
CA ILE A 47 -8.96 12.14 6.41
C ILE A 47 -8.09 13.28 5.89
N ILE A 48 -7.89 13.41 4.57
CA ILE A 48 -7.05 14.49 4.02
C ILE A 48 -7.77 15.84 4.00
N ASN A 49 -9.11 15.84 4.10
CA ASN A 49 -9.90 17.07 4.09
C ASN A 49 -9.52 17.97 5.27
N GLY A 50 -9.20 19.24 4.98
CA GLY A 50 -8.76 20.19 6.00
C GLY A 50 -7.31 20.01 6.49
N THR A 51 -6.52 19.17 5.81
CA THR A 51 -5.08 19.00 6.07
C THR A 51 -4.24 19.62 4.93
N PRO A 52 -2.91 19.78 5.08
CA PRO A 52 -2.04 20.17 3.98
C PRO A 52 -2.02 19.21 2.78
N LEU A 53 -2.57 18.00 2.93
CA LEU A 53 -2.73 17.00 1.87
C LEU A 53 -4.09 17.11 1.17
N ALA A 54 -4.88 18.15 1.46
CA ALA A 54 -6.15 18.37 0.78
C ALA A 54 -5.90 18.51 -0.73
N GLY A 55 -6.57 17.66 -1.53
CA GLY A 55 -6.41 17.63 -2.98
C GLY A 55 -5.34 16.65 -3.49
N THR A 56 -4.55 16.02 -2.61
CA THR A 56 -3.63 14.94 -2.99
C THR A 56 -4.42 13.73 -3.50
N ARG A 57 -3.94 13.10 -4.58
CA ARG A 57 -4.51 11.88 -5.14
C ARG A 57 -3.94 10.64 -4.43
N LEU A 58 -4.80 9.65 -4.17
CA LEU A 58 -4.34 8.30 -3.82
C LEU A 58 -4.24 7.46 -5.10
N ALA A 59 -3.09 6.83 -5.31
CA ALA A 59 -2.90 5.78 -6.31
C ALA A 59 -2.71 4.43 -5.59
N ILE A 60 -3.43 3.39 -6.00
CA ILE A 60 -3.33 2.06 -5.41
C ILE A 60 -2.66 1.11 -6.41
N GLU A 61 -1.52 0.55 -6.02
CA GLU A 61 -0.83 -0.52 -6.72
C GLU A 61 -1.24 -1.86 -6.10
N GLN A 62 -2.07 -2.63 -6.80
CA GLN A 62 -2.45 -3.97 -6.31
C GLN A 62 -1.31 -4.95 -6.52
N VAL A 63 -0.90 -5.63 -5.45
CA VAL A 63 0.16 -6.65 -5.50
C VAL A 63 -0.49 -8.04 -5.48
N PRO A 64 -0.35 -8.84 -6.56
CA PRO A 64 -0.91 -10.18 -6.60
C PRO A 64 -0.20 -11.10 -5.62
N LEU A 65 -0.91 -12.12 -5.16
CA LEU A 65 -0.35 -13.15 -4.29
C LEU A 65 0.66 -14.01 -5.07
N GLN A 66 1.91 -14.02 -4.63
CA GLN A 66 2.97 -14.88 -5.17
C GLN A 66 3.50 -15.80 -4.08
N GLY A 67 3.82 -17.02 -4.48
CA GLY A 67 4.40 -18.01 -3.60
C GLY A 67 5.54 -18.76 -4.26
N LYS A 68 6.42 -19.30 -3.41
CA LYS A 68 7.51 -20.18 -3.79
C LYS A 68 7.31 -21.55 -3.16
N CYS A 69 7.37 -22.59 -3.97
CA CYS A 69 7.32 -23.96 -3.45
C CYS A 69 8.65 -24.31 -2.77
N ARG A 70 8.61 -24.65 -1.47
CA ARG A 70 9.81 -25.09 -0.73
C ARG A 70 10.31 -26.47 -1.13
N ASN A 71 9.48 -27.28 -1.79
CA ASN A 71 9.85 -28.63 -2.22
C ASN A 71 10.56 -28.66 -3.59
N CYS A 72 10.07 -27.89 -4.57
CA CYS A 72 10.64 -27.90 -5.93
C CYS A 72 11.25 -26.56 -6.37
N GLY A 73 11.13 -25.51 -5.55
CA GLY A 73 11.72 -24.20 -5.81
C GLY A 73 10.93 -23.31 -6.78
N LEU A 74 9.84 -23.79 -7.39
CA LEU A 74 9.04 -23.02 -8.34
C LEU A 74 8.39 -21.79 -7.68
N ASP A 75 8.61 -20.61 -8.28
CA ASP A 75 7.83 -19.40 -8.03
C ASP A 75 6.57 -19.39 -8.91
N PHE A 76 5.42 -19.08 -8.32
CA PHE A 76 4.13 -19.07 -9.02
C PHE A 76 3.14 -18.10 -8.37
N SER A 77 2.17 -17.64 -9.16
CA SER A 77 1.03 -16.87 -8.64
C SER A 77 0.02 -17.78 -7.98
N VAL A 78 -0.45 -17.41 -6.80
CA VAL A 78 -1.55 -18.12 -6.12
C VAL A 78 -2.86 -17.53 -6.62
N VAL A 79 -3.66 -18.36 -7.28
CA VAL A 79 -4.96 -17.99 -7.84
C VAL A 79 -6.05 -18.64 -7.00
N GLU A 80 -7.16 -17.94 -6.75
CA GLU A 80 -8.30 -18.45 -5.96
C GLU A 80 -7.93 -18.98 -4.56
N PHE A 81 -6.84 -18.48 -3.98
CA PHE A 81 -6.31 -18.92 -2.68
C PHE A 81 -5.98 -20.43 -2.62
N ILE A 82 -5.63 -21.03 -3.75
CA ILE A 82 -5.18 -22.41 -3.82
C ILE A 82 -3.68 -22.50 -3.50
N PHE A 83 -3.35 -22.82 -2.25
CA PHE A 83 -1.97 -22.95 -1.77
C PHE A 83 -1.35 -24.32 -2.08
N ALA A 84 -1.30 -24.68 -3.36
CA ALA A 84 -0.68 -25.91 -3.84
C ALA A 84 0.22 -25.61 -5.04
N CYS A 85 1.42 -26.17 -5.05
CA CYS A 85 2.36 -25.99 -6.15
C CYS A 85 1.78 -26.62 -7.43
N PRO A 86 1.65 -25.88 -8.54
CA PRO A 86 1.09 -26.43 -9.78
C PRO A 86 1.98 -27.49 -10.44
N HIS A 87 3.27 -27.52 -10.10
CA HIS A 87 4.24 -28.46 -10.66
C HIS A 87 4.34 -29.77 -9.86
N CYS A 88 4.54 -29.70 -8.55
CA CYS A 88 4.77 -30.89 -7.71
C CYS A 88 3.61 -31.23 -6.75
N ARG A 89 2.56 -30.40 -6.71
CA ARG A 89 1.38 -30.50 -5.81
C ARG A 89 1.68 -30.42 -4.32
N SER A 90 2.92 -30.10 -3.93
CA SER A 90 3.26 -29.84 -2.54
C SER A 90 2.50 -28.62 -2.01
N GLY A 91 2.00 -28.72 -0.78
CA GLY A 91 1.43 -27.59 -0.01
C GLY A 91 2.47 -26.80 0.79
N GLN A 92 3.76 -27.14 0.69
CA GLN A 92 4.83 -26.38 1.34
C GLN A 92 5.15 -25.12 0.54
N ILE A 93 4.29 -24.11 0.68
CA ILE A 93 4.37 -22.84 -0.04
C ILE A 93 4.82 -21.75 0.92
N GLU A 94 5.83 -20.99 0.51
CA GLU A 94 6.24 -19.75 1.14
C GLU A 94 5.64 -18.58 0.38
N ILE A 95 4.98 -17.66 1.06
CA ILE A 95 4.45 -16.44 0.44
C ILE A 95 5.61 -15.47 0.24
N THR A 96 5.74 -14.95 -0.98
CA THR A 96 6.84 -14.04 -1.36
C THR A 96 6.34 -12.64 -1.69
N LYS A 97 5.07 -12.49 -2.07
CA LYS A 97 4.38 -11.20 -2.30
C LYS A 97 2.90 -11.33 -2.03
N GLY A 98 2.23 -10.21 -1.81
CA GLY A 98 0.79 -10.12 -1.60
C GLY A 98 0.40 -9.75 -0.17
N GLU A 99 1.35 -9.44 0.72
CA GLU A 99 1.10 -9.01 2.09
C GLU A 99 1.32 -7.49 2.30
N GLU A 100 1.56 -6.76 1.21
CA GLU A 100 1.97 -5.37 1.23
C GLU A 100 0.85 -4.45 1.72
N LEU A 101 1.20 -3.51 2.59
CA LEU A 101 0.41 -2.32 2.90
C LEU A 101 1.39 -1.19 3.23
N GLU A 102 1.93 -0.58 2.19
CA GLU A 102 3.06 0.34 2.31
C GLU A 102 2.97 1.49 1.29
N ILE A 103 3.58 2.62 1.59
CA ILE A 103 3.75 3.70 0.61
C ILE A 103 4.79 3.25 -0.42
N ALA A 104 4.39 3.23 -1.70
CA ALA A 104 5.25 2.90 -2.82
C ALA A 104 6.12 4.09 -3.23
N TYR A 105 5.48 5.26 -3.43
CA TYR A 105 6.15 6.51 -3.79
C TYR A 105 5.25 7.72 -3.52
N LEU A 106 5.85 8.91 -3.61
CA LEU A 106 5.20 10.20 -3.53
C LEU A 106 5.56 11.01 -4.78
N GLU A 107 4.56 11.67 -5.37
CA GLU A 107 4.78 12.69 -6.40
C GLU A 107 4.60 14.07 -5.76
N VAL A 108 5.51 14.98 -6.07
CA VAL A 108 5.51 16.34 -5.52
C VAL A 108 5.61 17.37 -6.62
N SER A 109 4.95 18.51 -6.41
CA SER A 109 4.97 19.64 -7.34
C SER A 109 6.36 20.28 -7.38
N SER A 110 6.90 20.51 -8.58
CA SER A 110 8.17 21.19 -8.82
C SER A 110 8.12 22.70 -8.60
#